data_AF-A0A4S2R7H2-F1
#
_entry.id   AF-A0A4S2R7H2-F1
#
_cell.length_a   1.000
_cell.length_b   1.000
_cell.length_c   1.000
_cell.angle_alpha   90.00
_cell.angle_beta   90.00
_cell.angle_gamma   90.00
#
_symmetry.space_group_name_H-M   'P 1'
#
loop_
_entity.id
_entity.type
_entity.pdbx_description
1 polymer ?
#
loop_
_entity_poly.entity_id
_entity_poly.type
_entity_poly.pdbx_seq_one_letter_code
_entity_poly.pdbx_strand_id
1 'polypeptide(L)' 'MTGSDAGRPFVASPLLKQRFDLATGRCLDDADVSVPVHPVRMSPTPAAASAPPPAA' A
#
# COMPACT_ATOMS: atom_id res chain seq x y z
N MET A 1 10.32 5.60 2.91
CA MET A 1 10.85 4.24 2.66
C MET A 1 9.74 3.26 2.93
N THR A 2 9.50 2.28 2.05
CA THR A 2 8.50 1.22 2.28
C THR A 2 9.20 -0.06 2.70
N GLY A 3 8.52 -0.89 3.48
CA GLY A 3 9.05 -2.16 3.96
C GLY A 3 7.96 -3.05 4.54
N SER A 4 8.36 -4.18 5.13
CA SER A 4 7.45 -5.12 5.79
C SER A 4 7.94 -5.48 7.19
N ASP A 5 7.04 -5.49 8.16
CA ASP A 5 7.30 -5.88 9.56
C ASP A 5 6.34 -7.01 9.94
N ALA A 6 6.87 -8.21 10.25
CA ALA A 6 6.08 -9.43 10.50
C ALA A 6 5.01 -9.73 9.41
N GLY A 7 5.31 -9.39 8.14
CA GLY A 7 4.39 -9.55 7.01
C GLY A 7 3.41 -8.39 6.80
N ARG A 8 3.46 -7.34 7.63
CA ARG A 8 2.62 -6.15 7.51
C ARG A 8 3.36 -5.06 6.73
N PRO A 9 2.80 -4.55 5.63
CA PRO A 9 3.45 -3.51 4.85
C PRO A 9 3.39 -2.17 5.61
N PHE A 10 4.52 -1.48 5.68
CA PHE A 10 4.62 -0.18 6.36
C PHE A 10 5.34 0.87 5.50
N VAL A 11 5.14 2.13 5.85
CA VAL A 11 5.91 3.26 5.32
C VAL A 11 6.59 4.02 6.46
N ALA A 12 7.88 4.31 6.30
CA ALA A 12 8.61 5.17 7.21
C ALA A 12 8.51 6.64 6.78
N SER A 13 8.13 7.50 7.73
CA SER A 13 8.13 8.96 7.59
C SER A 13 9.52 9.44 7.17
N PRO A 14 9.65 10.25 6.11
CA PRO A 14 10.94 10.74 5.65
C PRO A 14 11.68 11.55 6.72
N LEU A 15 10.92 12.35 7.48
CA LEU A 15 11.43 13.31 8.46
C LEU A 15 11.74 12.64 9.80
N LEU A 16 10.75 11.96 10.38
CA LEU A 16 10.81 11.50 11.77
C LEU A 16 11.12 10.00 11.90
N LYS A 17 11.29 9.29 10.78
CA LYS A 17 11.56 7.84 10.71
C LYS A 17 10.52 6.92 11.36
N GLN A 18 9.43 7.47 11.90
CA GLN A 18 8.29 6.70 12.38
C GLN A 18 7.69 5.83 11.28
N ARG A 19 7.37 4.58 11.62
CA ARG A 19 6.83 3.57 10.72
C ARG A 19 5.33 3.46 10.90
N PHE A 20 4.59 3.54 9.81
CA PHE A 20 3.12 3.48 9.80
C PHE A 20 2.65 2.25 9.01
N ASP A 21 1.80 1.43 9.62
CA ASP A 21 1.15 0.29 8.97
C ASP A 21 0.19 0.79 7.87
N LEU A 22 0.36 0.32 6.64
CA LEU A 22 -0.46 0.75 5.51
C LEU A 22 -1.88 0.19 5.55
N ALA A 23 -2.13 -0.89 6.29
CA ALA A 23 -3.46 -1.48 6.42
C ALA A 23 -4.33 -0.73 7.45
N THR A 24 -3.74 -0.25 8.55
CA THR A 24 -4.49 0.36 9.66
C THR A 24 -4.15 1.81 9.95
N GLY A 25 -3.05 2.35 9.42
CA GLY A 25 -2.59 3.72 9.68
C GLY A 25 -1.92 3.91 11.05
N ARG A 26 -1.78 2.85 11.84
CA ARG A 26 -1.18 2.91 13.18
C ARG A 26 0.33 3.09 13.08
N CYS A 27 0.89 3.93 13.94
CA CYS A 27 2.33 3.98 14.12
C CYS A 27 2.80 2.73 14.86
N LEU A 28 3.84 2.08 14.35
CA LEU A 28 4.44 0.88 14.94
C LEU A 28 5.43 1.23 16.06
N ASP A 29 5.87 2.49 16.10
CA ASP A 29 6.83 2.98 17.09
C ASP A 29 6.14 3.71 18.27
N ASP A 30 4.87 4.11 18.09
CA ASP A 30 4.06 4.81 19.11
C ASP A 30 2.57 4.44 18.96
N ALA A 31 2.02 3.74 19.95
CA ALA A 31 0.66 3.20 19.86
C ALA A 31 -0.44 4.26 19.93
N ASP A 32 -0.13 5.47 20.44
CA ASP A 32 -1.10 6.56 20.59
C ASP A 32 -1.23 7.41 19.30
N VAL A 33 -0.35 7.16 18.31
CA VAL A 33 -0.32 7.90 17.04
C VAL A 33 -0.90 7.06 15.91
N SER A 34 -1.83 7.64 15.15
CA SER A 34 -2.38 7.04 13.94
C SER A 34 -2.67 8.12 12.90
N VAL A 35 -2.54 7.75 11.63
CA VAL A 35 -2.96 8.58 10.50
C VAL A 35 -4.26 8.06 9.89
N PRO A 36 -5.07 8.92 9.24
CA PRO A 36 -6.25 8.48 8.50
C PRO A 36 -5.89 7.50 7.39
N VAL A 37 -6.70 6.45 7.22
CA VAL A 37 -6.59 5.49 6.11
C VAL A 37 -7.71 5.72 5.13
N HIS A 38 -7.39 5.69 3.84
CA HIS A 38 -8.36 5.84 2.77
C HIS A 38 -8.43 4.56 1.93
N PRO A 39 -9.63 3.98 1.72
CA PRO A 39 -9.76 2.83 0.84
C PRO A 39 -9.44 3.25 -0.60
N VAL A 40 -8.57 2.48 -1.25
CA VAL A 40 -8.17 2.68 -2.65
C VAL A 40 -8.48 1.45 -3.47
N ARG A 41 -8.85 1.64 -4.74
CA ARG A 41 -8.98 0.56 -5.71
C ARG A 41 -8.09 0.86 -6.90
N MET A 42 -7.38 -0.16 -7.37
CA MET A 42 -6.68 -0.09 -8.64
C MET A 42 -7.65 -0.51 -9.73
N SER A 43 -7.83 0.34 -10.74
CA SER A 43 -8.31 -0.16 -12.03
C SER A 43 -7.17 -0.97 -12.66
N PRO A 44 -7.45 -2.13 -13.26
CA PRO A 44 -6.46 -2.73 -14.14
C PRO A 44 -6.10 -1.66 -15.18
N THR A 45 -4.81 -1.37 -15.34
CA THR A 45 -4.39 -0.72 -16.57
C THR A 45 -4.84 -1.64 -17.69
N PRO A 46 -5.54 -1.16 -18.73
CA PRO A 46 -5.75 -2.00 -19.90
C PRO A 46 -4.35 -2.32 -20.40
N ALA A 47 -3.90 -3.55 -20.18
CA ALA A 47 -2.77 -4.08 -20.90
C ALA A 47 -3.08 -3.79 -22.37
N ALA A 48 -2.18 -3.09 -23.07
CA ALA A 48 -2.33 -2.80 -24.49
C ALA A 48 -2.88 -4.06 -25.16
N ALA A 49 -4.08 -3.94 -25.73
CA ALA A 49 -5.02 -5.02 -26.04
C ALA A 49 -4.34 -6.36 -26.30
N SER A 50 -4.51 -7.32 -25.38
CA SER A 50 -4.35 -8.73 -25.75
C SER A 50 -5.35 -9.00 -26.87
N ALA A 51 -4.84 -9.24 -28.07
CA ALA A 51 -5.63 -9.49 -29.27
C ALA A 51 -6.70 -10.57 -29.00
N PRO A 52 -7.93 -10.42 -29.53
CA PRO A 52 -8.93 -11.47 -29.40
C PRO A 52 -8.41 -12.78 -30.02
N PRO A 53 -8.73 -13.96 -29.45
CA PRO A 53 -8.35 -15.24 -30.06
C PRO A 53 -8.93 -15.31 -31.49
N PRO A 54 -8.20 -15.86 -32.48
CA PRO A 54 -8.75 -16.02 -33.82
C PRO A 54 -10.00 -16.88 -33.70
N ALA A 55 -11.14 -16.34 -34.14
CA ALA A 55 -12.37 -17.09 -34.27
C ALA A 55 -12.10 -18.31 -35.17
N ALA A 56 -12.26 -19.50 -34.60
CA ALA A 56 -12.26 -20.76 -35.31
C ALA A 56 -13.60 -20.98 -36.03
#